data_AF-A0A351I0R6-F1
#
_entry.id   AF-A0A351I0R6-F1
#
_cell.length_a   1.000
_cell.length_b   1.000
_cell.length_c   1.000
_cell.angle_alpha   90.00
_cell.angle_beta   90.00
_cell.angle_gamma   90.00
#
_symmetry.space_group_name_H-M   'P 1'
#
loop_
_entity.id
_entity.type
_entity.pdbx_description
1 polymer ?
#
loop_
_entity_poly.entity_id
_entity_poly.type
_entity_poly.pdbx_seq_one_letter_code
_entity_poly.pdbx_strand_id
1 'polypeptide(L)'
;MKTFATPGYIGALKQHGFVSDALFSPASMALSTLSKGGPTWIVGDPDVPAGRYLPEDEGRTLKIRAPFRFYAIRDDHPKDCGCGCGGGSVVTFLLPDEY
;
A
#
# COMPACT_ATOMS: atom_id res chain seq x y z
N MET A 1 -12.35 0.73 -5.49
CA MET A 1 -11.06 1.28 -5.08
C MET A 1 -10.11 1.13 -6.25
N LYS A 2 -9.48 2.23 -6.68
CA LYS A 2 -8.48 2.21 -7.75
C LYS A 2 -7.09 2.04 -7.13
N THR A 3 -6.14 1.52 -7.90
CA THR A 3 -4.76 1.32 -7.45
C THR A 3 -3.80 1.97 -8.43
N PHE A 4 -2.78 2.64 -7.92
CA PHE A 4 -1.66 3.17 -8.68
C PHE A 4 -0.36 2.63 -8.10
N ALA A 5 0.63 2.35 -8.94
CA ALA A 5 1.95 1.90 -8.52
C ALA A 5 3.00 2.73 -9.25
N THR A 6 3.99 3.24 -8.52
CA THR A 6 5.11 3.95 -9.12
C THR A 6 6.02 2.98 -9.91
N PRO A 7 6.80 3.51 -10.88
CA PRO A 7 7.79 2.70 -11.59
C PRO A 7 8.82 2.04 -10.66
N GLY A 8 9.27 2.73 -9.60
CA GLY A 8 10.21 2.18 -8.63
C GLY A 8 9.62 0.99 -7.88
N TYR A 9 8.38 1.11 -7.41
CA TYR A 9 7.68 -0.01 -6.75
C TYR A 9 7.53 -1.22 -7.68
N ILE A 10 7.12 -1.01 -8.94
CA ILE A 10 7.04 -2.08 -9.95
C ILE A 10 8.41 -2.72 -10.19
N GLY A 11 9.48 -1.92 -10.20
CA GLY A 11 10.87 -2.39 -10.31
C GLY A 11 11.27 -3.28 -9.13
N ALA A 12 10.99 -2.85 -7.90
CA ALA A 12 11.29 -3.61 -6.69
C ALA A 12 10.57 -4.96 -6.65
N LEU A 13 9.29 -4.99 -7.05
CA LEU A 13 8.53 -6.24 -7.14
C LEU A 13 9.22 -7.26 -8.06
N LYS A 14 9.66 -6.82 -9.24
CA LYS A 14 10.39 -7.68 -10.19
C LYS A 14 11.73 -8.17 -9.61
N GLN A 15 12.48 -7.29 -8.96
CA GLN A 15 13.75 -7.64 -8.32
C GLN A 15 13.59 -8.70 -7.21
N HIS A 16 12.48 -8.66 -6.49
CA HIS A 16 12.15 -9.63 -5.45
C HIS A 16 11.35 -10.85 -5.95
N GLY A 17 11.26 -11.06 -7.27
CA GLY A 17 10.65 -12.25 -7.87
C GLY A 17 9.13 -12.25 -7.93
N PHE A 18 8.48 -11.10 -7.74
CA PHE A 18 7.05 -10.96 -7.93
C PHE A 18 6.75 -10.47 -9.34
N VAL A 19 6.13 -11.34 -10.16
CA VAL A 19 6.02 -11.17 -11.62
C VAL A 19 4.64 -10.63 -12.06
N SER A 20 3.65 -10.54 -11.16
CA SER A 20 2.29 -10.12 -11.52
C SER A 20 1.63 -9.24 -10.46
N ASP A 21 1.00 -8.17 -10.94
CA ASP A 21 0.19 -7.21 -10.16
C ASP A 21 -0.96 -7.85 -9.39
N ALA A 22 -1.45 -8.99 -9.87
CA ALA A 22 -2.51 -9.76 -9.24
C ALA A 22 -2.00 -10.76 -8.18
N LEU A 23 -0.70 -11.04 -8.11
CA LEU A 23 -0.10 -12.07 -7.25
C LEU A 23 0.77 -11.52 -6.11
N PHE A 24 0.72 -10.21 -5.86
CA PHE A 24 1.53 -9.59 -4.81
C PHE A 24 1.01 -9.91 -3.41
N SER A 25 1.60 -10.90 -2.75
CA SER A 25 1.32 -11.22 -1.34
C SER A 25 1.29 -9.98 -0.42
N PRO A 26 2.30 -9.08 -0.42
CA PRO A 26 2.28 -7.91 0.47
C PRO A 26 1.32 -6.81 0.00
N ALA A 27 1.18 -6.57 -1.31
CA ALA A 27 0.26 -5.55 -1.83
C ALA A 27 -1.21 -5.96 -1.65
N SER A 28 -1.55 -7.23 -1.91
CA SER A 28 -2.88 -7.78 -1.68
C SER A 28 -3.26 -7.74 -0.20
N MET A 29 -2.31 -7.98 0.70
CA MET A 29 -2.51 -7.81 2.14
C MET A 29 -2.75 -6.35 2.52
N ALA A 30 -1.97 -5.42 1.95
CA ALA A 30 -2.17 -3.99 2.15
C ALA A 30 -3.55 -3.54 1.65
N LEU A 31 -3.95 -3.91 0.42
CA LEU A 31 -5.26 -3.59 -0.16
C LEU A 31 -6.41 -4.14 0.68
N SER A 32 -6.33 -5.41 1.08
CA SER A 32 -7.35 -6.05 1.91
C SER A 32 -7.53 -5.31 3.22
N THR A 33 -6.43 -4.89 3.86
CA THR A 33 -6.46 -4.12 5.10
C THR A 33 -7.05 -2.72 4.90
N LEU A 34 -6.56 -1.98 3.90
CA LEU A 34 -7.03 -0.62 3.58
C LEU A 34 -8.52 -0.62 3.19
N SER A 35 -9.02 -1.68 2.56
CA SER A 35 -10.44 -1.79 2.15
C SER A 35 -11.42 -1.83 3.33
N LYS A 36 -10.96 -2.24 4.52
CA LYS A 36 -11.80 -2.40 5.72
C LYS A 36 -12.02 -1.09 6.50
N GLY A 37 -11.41 0.02 6.08
CA GLY A 37 -11.64 1.34 6.68
C GLY A 37 -10.95 1.61 8.02
N GLY A 38 -9.89 0.85 8.34
CA GLY A 38 -9.04 1.09 9.51
C GLY A 38 -7.86 2.02 9.17
N PRO A 39 -6.70 1.47 8.78
CA PRO A 39 -5.55 2.30 8.43
C PRO A 39 -5.78 3.03 7.11
N THR A 40 -5.22 4.23 7.02
CA THR A 40 -5.05 4.99 5.76
C THR A 40 -3.68 4.73 5.14
N TRP A 41 -2.75 4.17 5.92
CA TRP A 41 -1.38 3.93 5.48
C TRP A 41 -0.91 2.53 5.90
N ILE A 42 -0.38 1.76 4.95
CA ILE A 42 0.39 0.55 5.21
C ILE A 42 1.86 0.76 4.87
N VAL A 43 2.75 0.36 5.78
CA VAL A 43 4.19 0.29 5.53
C VAL A 43 4.58 -1.18 5.41
N GLY A 44 5.03 -1.60 4.24
CA GLY A 44 5.75 -2.86 4.13
C GLY A 44 7.15 -2.68 4.70
N ASP A 45 7.58 -3.57 5.58
CA ASP A 45 8.92 -3.47 6.19
C ASP A 45 9.53 -4.87 6.43
N PRO A 46 10.76 -5.14 5.96
CA PRO A 46 11.45 -6.41 6.21
C PRO A 46 11.82 -6.65 7.67
N ASP A 47 11.90 -5.59 8.48
CA ASP A 47 12.25 -5.68 9.90
C ASP A 47 11.05 -6.08 10.77
N VAL A 48 9.83 -6.11 10.21
CA VAL A 48 8.63 -6.55 10.95
C VAL A 48 8.65 -8.08 11.14
N PRO A 49 8.55 -8.58 12.39
CA PRO A 49 8.57 -10.01 12.67
C PRO A 49 7.44 -10.79 11.99
N ALA A 50 7.68 -12.07 11.67
CA ALA A 50 6.64 -12.94 11.11
C ALA A 50 5.44 -13.05 12.05
N GLY A 51 4.23 -13.04 11.50
CA GLY A 51 2.98 -13.17 12.26
C GLY A 51 2.60 -11.95 13.10
N ARG A 52 3.31 -10.82 12.96
CA ARG A 52 2.98 -9.58 13.66
C ARG A 52 2.59 -8.46 12.68
N TYR A 53 1.62 -7.67 13.11
CA TYR A 53 1.29 -6.37 12.55
C TYR A 53 1.58 -5.33 13.62
N LEU A 54 2.19 -4.20 13.25
CA LEU A 54 2.50 -3.13 14.20
C LEU A 54 1.64 -1.91 13.87
N PRO A 55 0.53 -1.68 14.60
CA PRO A 55 -0.24 -0.45 14.43
C PRO A 55 0.54 0.73 15.01
N GLU A 56 0.52 1.84 14.30
CA GLU A 56 1.10 3.12 14.68
C GLU A 56 0.07 4.23 14.43
N ASP A 57 0.32 5.40 15.02
CA ASP A 57 -0.53 6.58 14.84
C ASP A 57 -2.03 6.31 15.09
N GLU A 58 -2.32 5.73 16.27
CA GLU A 58 -3.67 5.35 16.69
C GLU A 58 -4.38 4.37 15.72
N GLY A 59 -3.58 3.57 14.99
CA GLY A 59 -4.08 2.60 14.01
C GLY A 59 -4.31 3.16 12.61
N ARG A 60 -3.96 4.44 12.38
CA ARG A 60 -3.96 5.04 11.03
C ARG A 60 -2.86 4.48 10.15
N THR A 61 -1.74 4.09 10.76
CA THR A 61 -0.64 3.41 10.08
C THR A 61 -0.54 1.97 10.56
N LEU A 62 -0.32 1.02 9.64
CA LEU A 62 -0.03 -0.36 9.99
C LEU A 62 1.23 -0.83 9.28
N LYS A 63 2.23 -1.28 10.05
CA LYS A 63 3.39 -1.95 9.49
C LYS A 63 3.10 -3.42 9.31
N ILE A 64 3.34 -3.92 8.10
CA ILE A 64 3.22 -5.33 7.74
C ILE A 64 4.60 -5.85 7.32
N ARG A 65 4.84 -7.14 7.55
CA ARG A 65 6.04 -7.78 7.03
C ARG A 65 6.03 -7.78 5.50
N ALA A 66 7.13 -7.33 4.90
CA ALA A 66 7.33 -7.33 3.47
C ALA A 66 8.80 -7.63 3.11
N PRO A 67 9.10 -8.12 1.91
CA PRO A 67 10.48 -8.42 1.50
C PRO A 67 11.34 -7.16 1.27
N PHE A 68 10.70 -6.00 1.09
CA PHE A 68 11.35 -4.70 0.94
C PHE A 68 10.45 -3.62 1.54
N ARG A 69 11.03 -2.44 1.79
CA ARG A 69 10.27 -1.32 2.34
C ARG A 69 9.45 -0.63 1.25
N PHE A 70 8.16 -0.42 1.50
CA PHE A 70 7.26 0.33 0.61
C PHE A 70 6.12 0.98 1.40
N TYR A 71 5.44 1.93 0.76
CA TYR A 71 4.22 2.54 1.28
C TYR A 71 3.02 2.21 0.38
N ALA A 72 1.89 1.90 1.02
CA ALA A 72 0.58 1.88 0.38
C ALA A 72 -0.34 2.87 1.09
N ILE A 73 -0.73 3.92 0.38
CA ILE A 73 -1.43 5.07 0.93
C ILE A 73 -2.82 5.11 0.33
N ARG A 74 -3.85 5.12 1.18
CA ARG A 74 -5.25 5.25 0.78
C ARG A 74 -5.67 6.71 0.89
N ASP A 75 -6.03 7.28 -0.25
CA ASP A 75 -6.65 8.59 -0.36
C ASP A 75 -8.14 8.43 -0.71
N ASP A 76 -9.00 9.01 0.12
CA ASP A 76 -10.43 9.02 -0.13
C ASP A 76 -10.83 10.35 -0.78
N HIS A 77 -11.35 10.27 -2.00
CA HIS A 77 -11.79 11.44 -2.75
C HIS A 77 -13.30 11.55 -2.77
N PRO A 78 -13.85 12.76 -2.57
CA PRO A 78 -15.27 13.00 -2.77
C PRO A 78 -15.63 12.87 -4.26
N LYS A 79 -16.90 12.62 -4.57
CA LYS A 79 -17.38 12.38 -5.94
C LYS A 79 -17.06 13.52 -6.91
N ASP A 80 -16.96 14.73 -6.39
CA ASP A 80 -16.68 15.98 -7.07
C ASP A 80 -15.21 16.42 -6.96
N CYS A 81 -14.27 15.52 -6.63
CA CYS A 81 -12.85 15.91 -6.61
C CYS A 81 -12.42 16.48 -7.99
N GLY A 82 -11.66 17.58 -7.98
CA GLY A 82 -11.02 18.14 -9.17
C GLY A 82 -9.89 17.27 -9.75
N CYS A 83 -9.65 16.10 -9.15
CA CYS A 83 -8.60 15.16 -9.50
C CYS A 83 -8.99 14.19 -10.64
N GLY A 84 -10.23 14.25 -11.13
CA GLY A 84 -10.70 13.42 -12.26
C GLY A 84 -10.90 11.94 -11.92
N CYS A 85 -10.80 11.54 -10.65
CA CYS A 85 -10.93 10.14 -10.26
C CYS A 85 -12.39 9.64 -10.23
N GLY A 86 -13.38 10.55 -10.28
CA GLY A 86 -14.82 10.25 -10.20
C GLY A 86 -15.32 9.93 -8.78
N GLY A 87 -14.54 10.27 -7.75
CA GLY A 87 -14.74 9.88 -6.35
C GLY A 87 -14.27 8.48 -5.99
N GLY A 88 -14.27 8.20 -4.69
CA GLY A 88 -13.90 6.92 -4.10
C GLY A 88 -12.45 6.87 -3.61
N SER A 89 -12.02 5.68 -3.18
CA SER A 89 -10.68 5.46 -2.63
C SER A 89 -9.68 5.10 -3.73
N VAL A 90 -8.52 5.76 -3.71
CA VAL A 90 -7.33 5.43 -4.49
C VAL A 90 -6.27 4.90 -3.53
N VAL A 91 -5.58 3.82 -3.90
CA VAL A 91 -4.41 3.34 -3.16
C VAL A 91 -3.17 3.51 -4.03
N THR A 92 -2.19 4.23 -3.52
CA THR A 92 -0.91 4.49 -4.20
C THR A 92 0.18 3.65 -3.56
N PHE A 93 0.87 2.85 -4.36
CA PHE A 93 2.05 2.08 -3.97
C PHE A 93 3.32 2.77 -4.45
N LEU A 94 4.27 2.97 -3.55
CA LEU A 94 5.52 3.66 -3.84
C LEU A 94 6.66 3.22 -2.90
N LEU A 95 7.91 3.42 -3.33
CA LEU A 95 9.08 3.23 -2.48
C LEU A 95 9.33 4.43 -1.55
N PRO A 96 10.11 4.29 -0.46
CA PRO A 96 10.33 5.40 0.47
C PRO A 96 10.98 6.65 -0.11
N ASP A 97 11.78 6.50 -1.17
CA ASP A 97 12.42 7.59 -1.91
C ASP A 97 11.49 8.26 -2.94
N GLU A 98 10.31 7.69 -3.18
CA GLU A 98 9.27 8.20 -4.08
C GLU A 98 8.11 8.87 -3.31
N TYR A 99 8.19 8.94 -1.98
CA TYR A 99 7.20 9.57 -1.09
C TYR A 99 7.46 11.06 -0.87
#